data_AF-A8GIN0-F1
#
_entry.id   AF-A8GIN0-F1
#
_cell.length_a   1.000
_cell.length_b   1.000
_cell.length_c   1.000
_cell.angle_alpha   90.00
_cell.angle_beta   90.00
_cell.angle_gamma   90.00
#
_symmetry.space_group_name_H-M   'P 1'
#
loop_
_entity.id
_entity.type
_entity.pdbx_description
1 polymer ?
#
loop_
_entity_poly.entity_id
_entity_poly.type
_entity_poly.pdbx_seq_one_letter_code
_entity_poly.pdbx_strand_id
1 'polypeptide(L)'
;MDSTLLGALIGATIAALVSCGVALWTLKQNRVLENKKILAIKKEELYRACIDFHHSMLLYLNATLSPLHRERSLYDKAGALKEESNGKIEIITNIYFNSIDISTVKKLAAEFERKYASIARRHFENKSKDKETPDNPLLNDIKFYENASNAYDKLTESIKTLKNSVREIKTF
;
A
#
# COMPACT_ATOMS: atom_id res chain seq x y z
N MET A 1 -42.69 -35.44 47.35
CA MET A 1 -41.42 -34.69 47.42
C MET A 1 -40.48 -34.98 46.25
N ASP A 2 -40.74 -36.01 45.41
CA ASP A 2 -39.89 -36.37 44.26
C ASP A 2 -39.95 -35.40 43.06
N SER A 3 -41.09 -34.75 42.84
CA SER A 3 -41.30 -33.85 41.71
C SER A 3 -40.41 -32.59 41.76
N THR A 4 -40.05 -32.13 42.97
CA THR A 4 -39.20 -30.94 43.16
C THR A 4 -37.72 -31.24 42.87
N LEU A 5 -37.24 -32.45 43.22
CA LEU A 5 -35.85 -32.86 42.97
C LEU A 5 -35.61 -33.14 41.48
N LEU A 6 -36.57 -33.79 40.82
CA LEU A 6 -36.51 -34.06 39.37
C LEU A 6 -36.59 -32.76 38.56
N GLY A 7 -37.47 -31.84 38.96
CA GLY A 7 -37.60 -30.51 38.35
C GLY A 7 -36.32 -29.66 38.51
N ALA A 8 -35.69 -29.72 39.68
CA ALA A 8 -34.41 -29.03 39.92
C ALA A 8 -33.26 -29.64 39.09
N LEU A 9 -33.21 -30.97 38.94
CA LEU A 9 -32.20 -31.65 38.14
C LEU A 9 -32.32 -31.31 36.65
N ILE A 10 -33.55 -31.31 36.12
CA ILE A 10 -33.84 -30.92 34.73
C ILE A 10 -33.49 -29.45 34.51
N GLY A 11 -33.90 -28.56 35.42
CA GLY A 11 -33.58 -27.13 35.36
C GLY A 11 -32.07 -26.85 35.38
N ALA A 12 -31.33 -27.53 36.25
CA ALA A 12 -29.87 -27.41 36.34
C ALA A 12 -29.17 -27.90 35.05
N THR A 13 -29.66 -29.00 34.47
CA THR A 13 -29.09 -29.58 33.25
C THR A 13 -29.33 -28.67 32.03
N ILE A 14 -30.55 -28.11 31.89
CA ILE A 14 -30.88 -27.15 30.83
C ILE A 14 -30.06 -25.87 31.00
N ALA A 15 -29.93 -25.36 32.22
CA ALA A 15 -29.12 -24.17 32.49
C ALA A 15 -27.63 -24.37 32.11
N ALA A 16 -27.06 -25.53 32.42
CA ALA A 16 -25.69 -25.88 32.04
C ALA A 16 -25.51 -25.95 30.51
N LEU A 17 -26.45 -26.58 29.80
CA LEU A 17 -26.42 -26.67 28.34
C LEU A 17 -26.59 -25.30 27.67
N VAL A 18 -27.51 -24.47 28.16
CA VAL A 18 -27.71 -23.11 27.67
C VAL A 18 -26.46 -22.26 27.93
N SER A 19 -25.85 -22.37 29.11
CA SER A 19 -24.60 -21.67 29.44
C SER A 19 -23.45 -22.06 28.51
N CYS A 20 -23.25 -23.36 28.25
CA CYS A 20 -22.26 -23.83 27.28
C CYS A 20 -22.56 -23.32 25.85
N GLY A 21 -23.82 -23.35 25.43
CA GLY A 21 -24.23 -22.85 24.12
C GLY A 21 -23.96 -21.36 23.95
N VAL A 22 -24.27 -20.55 24.97
CA VAL A 22 -23.98 -19.11 24.99
C VAL A 22 -22.48 -18.85 25.00
N ALA A 23 -21.69 -19.62 25.74
CA ALA A 23 -20.23 -19.49 25.75
C ALA A 23 -19.63 -19.77 24.36
N LEU A 24 -20.04 -20.85 23.70
CA LEU A 24 -19.61 -21.19 22.34
C LEU A 24 -20.03 -20.13 21.32
N TRP A 25 -21.26 -19.63 21.42
CA TRP A 25 -21.75 -18.56 20.55
C TRP A 25 -20.97 -17.26 20.76
N THR A 26 -20.72 -16.89 22.02
CA THR A 26 -19.95 -15.70 22.38
C THR A 26 -18.52 -15.78 21.85
N LEU A 27 -17.86 -16.94 22.01
CA LEU A 27 -16.52 -17.17 21.45
C LEU A 27 -16.51 -17.03 19.91
N LYS A 28 -17.51 -17.58 19.23
CA LYS A 28 -17.65 -17.46 17.78
C LYS A 28 -17.86 -16.00 17.36
N GLN A 29 -18.74 -15.26 18.04
CA GLN A 29 -18.99 -13.85 17.75
C GLN A 29 -17.76 -12.98 18.02
N ASN A 30 -17.03 -13.23 19.11
CA ASN A 30 -15.81 -12.50 19.44
C ASN A 30 -14.73 -12.70 18.37
N ARG A 31 -14.53 -13.94 17.88
CA ARG A 31 -13.60 -14.21 16.77
C ARG A 31 -13.99 -13.50 15.49
N VAL A 32 -15.28 -13.48 15.15
CA VAL A 32 -15.78 -12.75 13.98
C VAL A 32 -15.51 -11.25 14.14
N LEU A 33 -15.79 -10.68 15.30
CA LEU A 33 -15.60 -9.26 15.58
C LEU A 33 -14.10 -8.87 15.59
N GLU A 34 -13.23 -9.73 16.09
CA GLU A 34 -11.78 -9.57 16.04
C GLU A 34 -11.26 -9.59 14.60
N ASN A 35 -11.69 -10.55 13.79
CA ASN A 35 -11.32 -10.60 12.36
C ASN A 35 -11.77 -9.35 11.61
N LYS A 36 -12.96 -8.83 11.90
CA LYS A 36 -13.45 -7.57 11.31
C LYS A 36 -12.56 -6.38 11.65
N LYS A 37 -12.16 -6.27 12.92
CA LYS A 37 -11.24 -5.22 13.38
C LYS A 37 -9.90 -5.32 12.68
N ILE A 38 -9.34 -6.52 12.57
CA ILE A 38 -8.07 -6.76 11.88
C ILE A 38 -8.18 -6.32 10.42
N LEU A 39 -9.23 -6.74 9.70
CA LEU A 39 -9.42 -6.36 8.30
C LEU A 39 -9.61 -4.85 8.12
N ALA A 40 -10.32 -4.17 9.02
CA ALA A 40 -10.46 -2.72 8.98
C ALA A 40 -9.11 -2.00 9.15
N ILE A 41 -8.30 -2.44 10.13
CA ILE A 41 -6.96 -1.90 10.37
C ILE A 41 -6.06 -2.14 9.15
N LYS A 42 -6.05 -3.36 8.60
CA LYS A 42 -5.24 -3.69 7.42
C LYS A 42 -5.66 -2.93 6.17
N LYS A 43 -6.97 -2.66 6.00
CA LYS A 43 -7.47 -1.80 4.93
C LYS A 43 -6.94 -0.37 5.07
N GLU A 44 -6.95 0.18 6.29
CA GLU A 44 -6.41 1.51 6.56
C GLU A 44 -4.89 1.57 6.33
N GLU A 45 -4.14 0.60 6.83
CA GLU A 45 -2.70 0.47 6.61
C GLU A 45 -2.37 0.39 5.10
N LEU A 46 -3.12 -0.40 4.33
CA LEU A 46 -2.95 -0.51 2.89
C LEU A 46 -3.22 0.82 2.18
N TYR A 47 -4.27 1.52 2.59
CA TYR A 47 -4.59 2.83 2.02
C TYR A 47 -3.50 3.87 2.29
N ARG A 48 -2.96 3.89 3.51
CA ARG A 48 -1.82 4.73 3.89
C ARG A 48 -0.58 4.37 3.07
N ALA A 49 -0.26 3.08 2.92
CA ALA A 49 0.86 2.65 2.11
C ALA A 49 0.73 3.07 0.63
N CYS A 50 -0.49 3.08 0.07
CA CYS A 50 -0.74 3.63 -1.27
C CYS A 50 -0.47 5.14 -1.36
N ILE A 51 -0.74 5.90 -0.30
CA ILE A 51 -0.42 7.33 -0.22
C ILE A 51 1.09 7.54 -0.16
N ASP A 52 1.79 6.80 0.70
CA ASP A 52 3.24 6.89 0.84
C ASP A 52 3.94 6.51 -0.48
N PHE A 53 3.44 5.49 -1.16
CA PHE A 53 3.91 5.10 -2.49
C PHE A 53 3.70 6.23 -3.51
N HIS A 54 2.52 6.82 -3.55
CA HIS A 54 2.25 7.98 -4.40
C HIS A 54 3.23 9.14 -4.12
N HIS A 55 3.45 9.43 -2.83
CA HIS A 55 4.36 10.48 -2.40
C HIS A 55 5.80 10.19 -2.86
N SER A 56 6.25 8.93 -2.76
CA SER A 56 7.58 8.53 -3.24
C SER A 56 7.75 8.79 -4.75
N MET A 57 6.71 8.52 -5.55
CA MET A 57 6.73 8.77 -6.99
C MET A 57 6.71 10.27 -7.32
N LEU A 58 6.00 11.08 -6.51
CA LEU A 58 6.03 12.53 -6.63
C LEU A 58 7.43 13.09 -6.33
N LEU A 59 8.13 12.54 -5.33
CA LEU A 59 9.52 12.92 -5.06
C LEU A 59 10.44 12.58 -6.24
N TYR A 60 10.28 11.41 -6.85
CA TYR A 60 11.01 11.06 -8.07
C TYR A 60 10.72 12.03 -9.22
N LEU A 61 9.46 12.41 -9.42
CA LEU A 61 9.08 13.40 -10.43
C LEU A 61 9.74 14.75 -10.16
N ASN A 62 9.62 15.27 -8.94
CA ASN A 62 10.20 16.56 -8.56
C ASN A 62 11.72 16.56 -8.72
N ALA A 63 12.39 15.48 -8.33
CA ALA A 63 13.83 15.32 -8.52
C ALA A 63 14.24 15.21 -10.00
N THR A 64 13.33 14.73 -10.87
CA THR A 64 13.54 14.61 -12.31
C THR A 64 13.30 15.94 -13.03
N LEU A 65 12.20 16.62 -12.73
CA LEU A 65 11.73 17.81 -13.45
C LEU A 65 12.33 19.12 -12.91
N SER A 66 12.46 19.28 -11.60
CA SER A 66 12.78 20.59 -11.03
C SER A 66 14.29 20.83 -10.95
N PRO A 67 14.83 21.89 -11.59
CA PRO A 67 16.25 22.26 -11.49
C PRO A 67 16.74 22.49 -10.06
N LEU A 68 15.87 23.04 -9.21
CA LEU A 68 16.13 23.36 -7.81
C LEU A 68 16.13 22.14 -6.87
N HIS A 69 15.63 21.00 -7.35
CA HIS A 69 15.44 19.78 -6.56
C HIS A 69 16.29 18.62 -7.11
N ARG A 70 17.33 18.93 -7.90
CA ARG A 70 18.28 17.96 -8.48
C ARG A 70 19.29 17.47 -7.43
N GLU A 71 18.80 17.17 -6.24
CA GLU A 71 19.62 16.63 -5.17
C GLU A 71 19.53 15.11 -5.16
N ARG A 72 20.69 14.46 -5.10
CA ARG A 72 20.79 13.02 -4.87
C ARG A 72 20.01 12.58 -3.61
N SER A 73 19.98 13.44 -2.60
CA SER A 73 19.24 13.25 -1.35
C SER A 73 17.75 12.96 -1.59
N LEU A 74 17.14 13.56 -2.62
CA LEU A 74 15.73 13.38 -2.94
C LEU A 74 15.46 12.05 -3.64
N TYR A 75 16.35 11.60 -4.53
CA TYR A 75 16.26 10.27 -5.14
C TYR A 75 16.42 9.14 -4.10
N ASP A 76 17.31 9.32 -3.12
CA ASP A 76 17.53 8.34 -2.06
C ASP A 76 16.34 8.30 -1.09
N LYS A 77 15.80 9.47 -0.70
CA LYS A 77 14.55 9.57 0.08
C LYS A 77 13.37 8.93 -0.66
N ALA A 78 13.22 9.22 -1.95
CA ALA A 78 12.17 8.63 -2.78
C ALA A 78 12.29 7.11 -2.85
N GLY A 79 13.50 6.59 -3.06
CA GLY A 79 13.76 5.15 -3.12
C GLY A 79 13.43 4.41 -1.82
N ALA A 80 13.89 4.95 -0.68
CA ALA A 80 13.62 4.37 0.63
C ALA A 80 12.11 4.32 0.92
N LEU A 81 11.40 5.43 0.70
CA LEU A 81 9.95 5.50 0.92
C LEU A 81 9.18 4.57 -0.02
N LYS A 82 9.62 4.44 -1.28
CA LYS A 82 9.01 3.52 -2.25
C LYS A 82 9.19 2.07 -1.81
N GLU A 83 10.39 1.68 -1.40
CA GLU A 83 10.68 0.30 -1.01
C GLU A 83 9.84 -0.11 0.21
N GLU A 84 9.78 0.75 1.23
CA GLU A 84 8.96 0.53 2.42
C GLU A 84 7.47 0.42 2.06
N SER A 85 6.94 1.40 1.32
CA SER A 85 5.52 1.44 0.96
C SER A 85 5.12 0.30 0.02
N ASN A 86 5.94 -0.03 -0.98
CA ASN A 86 5.70 -1.15 -1.88
C ASN A 86 5.71 -2.49 -1.14
N GLY A 87 6.66 -2.69 -0.20
CA GLY A 87 6.69 -3.88 0.64
C GLY A 87 5.42 -4.03 1.49
N LYS A 88 4.95 -2.94 2.10
CA LYS A 88 3.68 -2.94 2.86
C LYS A 88 2.48 -3.25 1.97
N ILE A 89 2.39 -2.63 0.80
CA ILE A 89 1.31 -2.89 -0.17
C ILE A 89 1.29 -4.38 -0.50
N GLU A 90 2.42 -4.94 -0.93
CA GLU A 90 2.53 -6.34 -1.37
C GLU A 90 2.19 -7.34 -0.27
N ILE A 91 2.69 -7.13 0.96
CA ILE A 91 2.38 -8.00 2.09
C ILE A 91 0.89 -7.94 2.42
N ILE A 92 0.32 -6.74 2.54
CA ILE A 92 -1.07 -6.59 2.98
C ILE A 92 -2.03 -7.10 1.90
N THR A 93 -1.78 -6.83 0.62
CA THR A 93 -2.59 -7.38 -0.47
C THR A 93 -2.50 -8.89 -0.52
N ASN A 94 -1.31 -9.48 -0.40
CA ASN A 94 -1.17 -10.93 -0.54
C ASN A 94 -1.78 -11.71 0.64
N ILE A 95 -1.72 -11.16 1.85
CA ILE A 95 -2.22 -11.84 3.05
C ILE A 95 -3.71 -11.58 3.28
N TYR A 96 -4.16 -10.32 3.12
CA TYR A 96 -5.50 -9.91 3.55
C TYR A 96 -6.45 -9.57 2.40
N PHE A 97 -5.93 -9.15 1.23
CA PHE A 97 -6.75 -8.63 0.12
C PHE A 97 -6.25 -9.11 -1.25
N ASN A 98 -6.21 -10.44 -1.41
CA ASN A 98 -5.62 -11.10 -2.59
C ASN A 98 -6.34 -10.79 -3.93
N SER A 99 -7.54 -10.22 -3.87
CA SER A 99 -8.31 -9.77 -5.03
C SER A 99 -7.81 -8.43 -5.61
N ILE A 100 -6.91 -7.73 -4.92
CA ILE A 100 -6.38 -6.45 -5.38
C ILE A 100 -5.19 -6.68 -6.30
N ASP A 101 -5.35 -6.28 -7.57
CA ASP A 101 -4.25 -6.25 -8.52
C ASP A 101 -3.37 -5.00 -8.32
N ILE A 102 -2.09 -5.22 -8.02
CA ILE A 102 -1.07 -4.17 -7.89
C ILE A 102 -0.06 -4.19 -9.05
N SER A 103 -0.16 -5.15 -9.97
CA SER A 103 0.84 -5.40 -11.00
C SER A 103 1.02 -4.22 -11.95
N THR A 104 -0.08 -3.58 -12.34
CA THR A 104 -0.06 -2.41 -13.24
C THR A 104 0.67 -1.23 -12.62
N VAL A 105 0.39 -0.92 -11.35
CA VAL A 105 1.06 0.17 -10.61
C VAL A 105 2.55 -0.12 -10.49
N LYS A 106 2.93 -1.35 -10.09
CA LYS A 106 4.35 -1.76 -9.98
C LYS A 106 5.08 -1.64 -11.32
N LYS A 107 4.44 -2.07 -12.41
CA LYS A 107 5.01 -1.99 -13.77
C LYS A 107 5.25 -0.55 -14.21
N LEU A 108 4.25 0.31 -14.05
CA LEU A 108 4.35 1.73 -14.42
C LEU A 108 5.38 2.48 -13.58
N ALA A 109 5.46 2.21 -12.28
CA ALA A 109 6.47 2.80 -11.40
C ALA A 109 7.88 2.37 -11.82
N ALA A 110 8.10 1.07 -12.06
CA ALA A 110 9.39 0.56 -12.53
C ALA A 110 9.78 1.13 -13.90
N GLU A 111 8.81 1.32 -14.81
CA GLU A 111 9.03 1.94 -16.11
C GLU A 111 9.43 3.41 -15.96
N PHE A 112 8.74 4.16 -15.11
CA PHE A 112 9.07 5.56 -14.81
C PHE A 112 10.50 5.69 -14.27
N GLU A 113 10.85 4.84 -13.30
CA GLU A 113 12.19 4.85 -12.71
C GLU A 113 13.29 4.54 -13.73
N ARG A 114 13.09 3.48 -14.52
CA ARG A 114 14.08 3.06 -15.50
C ARG A 114 14.25 4.09 -16.60
N LYS A 115 13.16 4.63 -17.14
CA LYS A 115 13.19 5.52 -18.31
C LYS A 115 13.51 6.97 -17.97
N TYR A 116 13.17 7.45 -16.77
CA TYR A 116 13.31 8.87 -16.43
C TYR A 116 14.20 9.09 -15.21
N ALA A 117 13.79 8.57 -14.05
CA ALA A 117 14.47 8.87 -12.79
C ALA A 117 15.93 8.41 -12.77
N SER A 118 16.24 7.23 -13.32
CA SER A 118 17.60 6.69 -13.33
C SER A 118 18.54 7.48 -14.25
N ILE A 119 18.02 7.96 -15.39
CA ILE A 119 18.77 8.77 -16.36
C ILE A 119 19.08 10.13 -15.74
N ALA A 120 18.07 10.78 -15.16
CA ALA A 120 18.21 12.07 -14.49
C ALA A 120 19.18 11.97 -13.30
N ARG A 121 19.01 10.97 -12.44
CA ARG A 121 19.91 10.69 -11.30
C ARG A 121 21.36 10.55 -11.74
N ARG A 122 21.65 9.70 -12.74
CA ARG A 122 23.03 9.48 -13.22
C ARG A 122 23.66 10.76 -13.76
N HIS A 123 22.90 11.56 -14.48
CA HIS A 123 23.40 12.83 -15.01
C HIS A 123 23.77 13.81 -13.87
N PHE A 124 22.93 13.92 -12.83
CA PHE A 124 23.24 14.78 -11.68
C PHE A 124 24.40 14.26 -10.84
N GLU A 125 24.50 12.95 -10.63
CA GLU A 125 25.62 12.35 -9.91
C GLU A 125 26.97 12.53 -10.64
N ASN A 126 26.95 12.61 -11.97
CA ASN A 126 28.15 12.86 -12.77
C ASN A 126 28.52 14.35 -12.79
N LYS A 127 27.53 15.26 -12.89
CA LYS A 127 27.75 16.71 -12.79
C LYS A 127 28.29 17.13 -11.42
N SER A 128 27.82 16.53 -10.33
CA SER A 128 28.26 16.89 -8.98
C SER A 128 29.69 16.44 -8.63
N LYS A 129 30.34 15.65 -9.49
CA LYS A 129 31.66 15.06 -9.23
C LYS A 129 32.79 15.68 -10.05
N ASP A 130 32.58 16.87 -10.64
CA ASP A 130 33.54 17.55 -11.53
C ASP A 130 34.11 16.66 -12.65
N LYS A 131 33.36 15.63 -13.04
CA LYS A 131 33.67 14.88 -14.26
C LYS A 131 33.11 15.72 -15.40
N GLU A 132 33.97 16.16 -16.32
CA GLU A 132 33.59 16.67 -17.64
C GLU A 132 32.84 15.56 -18.39
N THR A 133 31.60 15.37 -18.01
CA THR A 133 30.71 14.37 -18.57
C THR A 133 29.89 15.14 -19.57
N PRO A 134 29.92 14.79 -20.87
CA PRO A 134 29.13 15.49 -21.86
C PRO A 134 27.67 15.50 -21.41
N ASP A 135 27.02 16.65 -21.58
CA ASP A 135 25.60 16.78 -21.27
C ASP A 135 24.83 15.66 -21.95
N ASN A 136 23.99 14.96 -21.19
CA ASN A 136 23.19 13.89 -21.78
C ASN A 136 22.18 14.56 -22.73
N PRO A 137 22.27 14.33 -24.05
CA PRO A 137 21.44 15.04 -25.02
C PRO A 137 19.95 14.81 -24.78
N LEU A 138 19.57 13.69 -24.16
CA LEU A 138 18.19 13.41 -23.77
C LEU A 138 17.65 14.38 -22.70
N LEU A 139 18.50 14.87 -21.80
CA LEU A 139 18.09 15.80 -20.73
C LEU A 139 18.04 17.26 -21.20
N ASN A 140 18.53 17.53 -22.41
CA ASN A 140 18.38 18.81 -23.09
C ASN A 140 17.15 18.83 -24.02
N ASP A 141 16.49 17.67 -24.20
CA ASP A 141 15.27 17.56 -24.99
C ASP A 141 14.05 17.83 -24.11
N ILE A 142 13.27 18.86 -24.46
CA ILE A 142 12.00 19.19 -23.81
C ILE A 142 11.06 17.97 -23.80
N LYS A 143 11.10 17.14 -24.86
CA LYS A 143 10.28 15.94 -24.97
C LYS A 143 10.59 14.92 -23.88
N PHE A 144 11.80 14.88 -23.32
CA PHE A 144 12.11 14.00 -22.20
C PHE A 144 11.27 14.34 -20.97
N TYR A 145 11.20 15.63 -20.63
CA TYR A 145 10.44 16.10 -19.46
C TYR A 145 8.93 15.98 -19.68
N GLU A 146 8.44 16.27 -20.88
CA GLU A 146 7.04 16.03 -21.26
C GLU A 146 6.68 14.55 -21.14
N ASN A 147 7.53 13.66 -21.65
CA ASN A 147 7.31 12.22 -21.55
C ASN A 147 7.37 11.72 -20.10
N ALA A 148 8.27 12.28 -19.28
CA ALA A 148 8.32 11.98 -17.85
C ALA A 148 7.02 12.40 -17.15
N SER A 149 6.53 13.61 -17.40
CA SER A 149 5.25 14.09 -16.85
C SER A 149 4.09 13.17 -17.27
N ASN A 150 3.98 12.88 -18.56
CA ASN A 150 2.92 12.01 -19.10
C ASN A 150 2.97 10.59 -18.51
N ALA A 151 4.17 10.04 -18.28
CA ALA A 151 4.34 8.74 -17.64
C ALA A 151 3.93 8.77 -16.17
N TYR A 152 4.23 9.86 -15.46
CA TYR A 152 3.78 10.07 -14.09
C TYR A 152 2.26 10.24 -13.99
N ASP A 153 1.62 10.92 -14.94
CA ASP A 153 0.17 11.08 -14.96
C ASP A 153 -0.54 9.73 -15.09
N LYS A 154 -0.07 8.87 -16.01
CA LYS A 154 -0.56 7.49 -16.15
C LYS A 154 -0.37 6.67 -14.87
N LEU A 155 0.78 6.83 -14.21
CA LEU A 155 1.03 6.18 -12.92
C LEU A 155 0.08 6.68 -11.83
N THR A 156 -0.16 7.99 -11.78
CA THR A 156 -1.08 8.63 -10.83
C THR A 156 -2.52 8.13 -11.02
N GLU A 157 -2.98 8.01 -12.26
CA GLU A 157 -4.28 7.40 -12.56
C GLU A 157 -4.35 5.94 -12.09
N SER A 158 -3.29 5.16 -12.33
CA SER A 158 -3.22 3.78 -11.87
C SER A 158 -3.26 3.65 -10.34
N ILE A 159 -2.51 4.51 -9.63
CA ILE A 159 -2.53 4.58 -8.16
C ILE A 159 -3.91 5.00 -7.65
N LYS A 160 -4.60 5.93 -8.33
CA LYS A 160 -5.95 6.34 -7.97
C LYS A 160 -6.93 5.18 -8.10
N THR A 161 -6.84 4.41 -9.18
CA THR A 161 -7.62 3.17 -9.36
C THR A 161 -7.35 2.18 -8.24
N LEU A 162 -6.08 1.93 -7.90
CA LEU A 162 -5.72 1.06 -6.77
C LEU A 162 -6.34 1.56 -5.45
N LYS A 163 -6.24 2.85 -5.14
CA LYS A 163 -6.83 3.45 -3.93
C LYS A 163 -8.35 3.29 -3.90
N ASN A 164 -9.02 3.41 -5.04
CA ASN A 164 -10.46 3.17 -5.14
C ASN A 164 -10.80 1.70 -4.88
N SER A 165 -10.07 0.76 -5.48
CA SER A 165 -10.22 -0.68 -5.20
C SER A 165 -10.05 -0.98 -3.71
N VAL A 166 -9.05 -0.37 -3.06
CA VAL A 166 -8.85 -0.49 -1.60
C VAL A 166 -10.05 0.06 -0.83
N ARG A 167 -10.58 1.22 -1.22
CA ARG A 167 -11.74 1.84 -0.57
C ARG A 167 -13.00 0.98 -0.68
N GLU A 168 -13.19 0.31 -1.81
CA GLU A 168 -14.36 -0.53 -2.10
C GLU A 168 -14.32 -1.90 -1.42
N ILE A 169 -13.19 -2.30 -0.83
CA ILE A 169 -13.12 -3.54 -0.04
C ILE A 169 -14.20 -3.52 1.03
N LYS A 170 -15.12 -4.49 0.96
CA LYS A 170 -16.11 -4.72 2.01
C LYS A 170 -15.43 -5.41 3.19
N THR A 171 -15.29 -4.68 4.29
CA THR A 171 -14.95 -5.25 5.59
C THR A 171 -16.26 -5.74 6.22
N PHE A 172 -16.65 -6.98 5.91
CA PHE A 172 -17.92 -7.58 6.35
C PHE A 172 -17.92 -7.89 7.84
#